data_AF-A0A4Z1BEH0-F1
#
_entry.id   AF-A0A4Z1BEH0-F1
#
_cell.length_a   1.000
_cell.length_b   1.000
_cell.length_c   1.000
_cell.angle_alpha   90.00
_cell.angle_beta   90.00
_cell.angle_gamma   90.00
#
_symmetry.space_group_name_H-M   'P 1'
#
loop_
_entity.id
_entity.type
_entity.pdbx_description
1 polymer ?
#
loop_
_entity_poly.entity_id
_entity_poly.type
_entity_poly.pdbx_seq_one_letter_code
_entity_poly.pdbx_strand_id
1 'polypeptide(L)' 'MKKILILTFFIISFSIFAQQKLKVKVLNEKDPICGMNTAQFLTDTAIYQKKIYGFCSKSCKVEFKKSPKKYVKKK' A
#
# COMPACT_ATOMS: atom_id res chain seq x y z
N MET A 1 -2.17 45.20 6.24
CA MET A 1 -1.00 44.31 6.19
C MET A 1 -1.22 42.95 6.87
N LYS A 2 -1.84 42.89 8.07
CA LYS A 2 -2.08 41.60 8.78
C LYS A 2 -3.08 40.65 8.09
N LYS A 3 -4.02 41.16 7.28
CA LYS A 3 -5.03 40.35 6.55
C LYS A 3 -4.45 39.58 5.34
N ILE A 4 -3.39 40.08 4.70
CA ILE A 4 -2.73 39.42 3.55
C ILE A 4 -1.91 38.19 4.00
N LEU A 5 -1.40 38.22 5.24
CA LEU A 5 -0.57 37.16 5.81
C LEU A 5 -1.37 35.93 6.25
N ILE A 6 -2.65 36.11 6.60
CA ILE A 6 -3.55 35.00 7.00
C ILE A 6 -4.06 34.24 5.77
N LEU A 7 -4.31 34.95 4.66
CA LEU A 7 -4.82 34.34 3.43
C LEU A 7 -3.78 33.42 2.79
N THR A 8 -2.49 33.79 2.86
CA THR A 8 -1.40 32.94 2.36
C THR A 8 -1.19 31.69 3.23
N PHE A 9 -1.42 31.77 4.53
CA PHE A 9 -1.34 30.61 5.44
C PHE A 9 -2.40 29.54 5.13
N PHE A 10 -3.60 29.94 4.70
CA PHE A 10 -4.69 29.03 4.35
C PHE A 10 -4.46 28.29 3.02
N ILE A 11 -3.70 28.89 2.08
CA ILE A 11 -3.40 28.27 0.78
C ILE A 11 -2.28 27.24 0.93
N ILE A 12 -1.30 27.53 1.80
CA ILE A 12 -0.16 26.65 2.05
C ILE A 12 -0.61 25.33 2.72
N SER A 13 -1.63 25.38 3.60
CA SER A 13 -2.16 24.17 4.25
C SER A 13 -2.96 23.26 3.30
N PHE A 14 -3.61 23.82 2.27
CA PHE A 14 -4.36 23.04 1.27
C PHE A 14 -3.44 22.28 0.30
N SER A 15 -2.26 22.81 -0.02
CA SER A 15 -1.30 22.16 -0.92
C SER A 15 -0.51 21.01 -0.30
N ILE A 16 -0.37 20.94 1.03
CA ILE A 16 0.48 19.94 1.70
C ILE A 16 -0.24 18.58 1.88
N PHE A 17 -1.55 18.49 1.67
CA PHE A 17 -2.31 17.24 1.83
C PHE A 17 -2.18 16.24 0.64
N ALA A 18 -1.42 16.59 -0.40
CA ALA A 18 -1.20 15.72 -1.56
C ALA A 18 -0.26 14.54 -1.23
N GLN A 19 -0.85 13.51 -0.62
CA GLN A 19 -0.54 12.08 -0.80
C GLN A 19 0.94 11.67 -0.71
N GLN A 20 1.41 11.41 0.52
CA GLN A 20 2.57 10.54 0.73
C GLN A 20 2.17 9.08 0.42
N LYS A 21 2.37 8.62 -0.83
CA LYS A 21 2.33 7.18 -1.14
C LYS A 21 3.50 6.49 -0.41
N LEU A 22 3.21 5.82 0.70
CA LEU A 22 4.17 4.99 1.44
C LEU A 22 4.81 3.95 0.51
N LYS A 23 6.14 4.02 0.34
CA LYS A 23 6.92 3.09 -0.48
C LYS A 23 7.17 1.79 0.30
N VAL A 24 6.14 0.95 0.45
CA VAL A 24 6.26 -0.35 1.13
C VAL A 24 6.93 -1.36 0.21
N LYS A 25 8.07 -1.93 0.63
CA LYS A 25 8.74 -3.02 -0.10
C LYS A 25 8.09 -4.35 0.25
N VAL A 26 7.47 -5.00 -0.73
CA VAL A 26 6.86 -6.33 -0.61
C VAL A 26 7.78 -7.41 -1.20
N LEU A 27 7.65 -8.64 -0.71
CA LEU A 27 8.46 -9.78 -1.14
C LEU A 27 8.10 -10.25 -2.57
N ASN A 28 6.84 -10.12 -2.94
CA ASN A 28 6.26 -10.71 -4.15
C ASN A 28 5.99 -9.66 -5.23
N GLU A 29 6.39 -9.97 -6.47
CA GLU A 29 6.13 -9.15 -7.67
C GLU A 29 4.68 -9.29 -8.17
N LYS A 30 4.06 -10.45 -7.91
CA LYS A 30 2.68 -10.75 -8.28
C LYS A 30 1.84 -11.09 -7.05
N ASP A 31 0.60 -10.66 -7.02
CA ASP A 31 -0.38 -11.05 -6.00
C ASP A 31 -0.42 -12.60 -5.92
N PRO A 32 -0.19 -13.22 -4.75
CA PRO A 32 -0.11 -14.68 -4.64
C PRO A 32 -1.45 -15.39 -4.91
N ILE A 33 -2.57 -14.66 -4.90
CA ILE A 33 -3.92 -15.19 -5.14
C ILE A 33 -4.27 -15.10 -6.62
N CYS A 34 -4.17 -13.91 -7.23
CA CYS A 34 -4.69 -13.67 -8.58
C CYS A 34 -3.61 -13.42 -9.65
N GLY A 35 -2.34 -13.25 -9.27
CA GLY A 35 -1.23 -13.05 -10.20
C GLY A 35 -1.07 -11.62 -10.75
N MET A 36 -1.88 -10.65 -10.31
CA MET A 36 -1.75 -9.25 -10.70
C MET A 36 -0.42 -8.64 -10.24
N ASN A 37 0.14 -7.70 -11.02
CA ASN A 37 1.41 -7.06 -10.69
C ASN A 37 1.28 -6.13 -9.47
N THR A 38 2.04 -6.40 -8.41
CA THR A 38 2.03 -5.58 -7.20
C THR A 38 2.68 -4.22 -7.43
N ALA A 39 3.60 -4.07 -8.39
CA ALA A 39 4.23 -2.78 -8.67
C ALA A 39 3.23 -1.70 -9.13
N GLN A 40 2.15 -2.11 -9.79
CA GLN A 40 1.13 -1.21 -10.34
C GLN A 40 -0.14 -1.17 -9.48
N PHE A 41 -0.49 -2.30 -8.86
CA PHE A 41 -1.79 -2.48 -8.23
C PHE A 41 -1.72 -2.79 -6.72
N LEU A 42 -0.66 -2.41 -6.01
CA LEU A 42 -0.57 -2.65 -4.56
C LEU A 42 -1.63 -1.85 -3.79
N THR A 43 -2.58 -2.56 -3.19
CA THR A 43 -3.67 -1.98 -2.39
C THR A 43 -3.56 -2.34 -0.91
N ASP A 44 -3.04 -3.52 -0.60
CA ASP A 44 -3.01 -4.03 0.76
C ASP A 44 -1.79 -4.92 1.02
N THR A 45 -1.43 -5.12 2.30
CA THR A 45 -0.30 -5.97 2.69
C THR A 45 -0.61 -6.86 3.90
N ALA A 46 0.15 -7.94 4.04
CA ALA A 46 0.14 -8.78 5.24
C ALA A 46 1.55 -9.29 5.56
N ILE A 47 1.86 -9.41 6.85
CA ILE A 47 3.10 -10.02 7.32
C ILE A 47 2.86 -11.52 7.50
N TYR A 48 3.72 -12.34 6.90
CA TYR A 48 3.76 -13.79 7.12
C TYR A 48 5.21 -14.25 7.15
N GLN A 49 5.59 -14.99 8.19
CA GLN A 49 6.98 -15.46 8.40
C GLN A 49 8.03 -14.33 8.31
N LYS A 50 7.77 -13.19 8.97
CA LYS A 50 8.62 -11.98 8.96
C LYS A 50 8.83 -11.36 7.56
N LYS A 51 8.03 -11.75 6.55
CA LYS A 51 8.04 -11.18 5.21
C LYS A 51 6.75 -10.44 4.94
N ILE A 52 6.83 -9.30 4.27
CA ILE A 52 5.67 -8.49 3.87
C ILE A 52 5.21 -8.96 2.49
N TYR A 53 3.95 -9.36 2.37
CA TYR A 53 3.30 -9.73 1.12
C TYR A 53 2.36 -8.62 0.68
N GLY A 54 2.35 -8.33 -0.63
CA GLY A 54 1.48 -7.35 -1.27
C GLY A 54 0.32 -7.98 -2.01
N PHE A 55 -0.84 -7.31 -1.97
CA PHE A 55 -2.10 -7.75 -2.56
C PHE A 55 -2.76 -6.64 -3.36
N CYS A 56 -3.41 -7.03 -4.46
CA CYS A 56 -4.15 -6.13 -5.33
C CYS A 56 -5.47 -5.65 -4.71
N SER A 57 -5.98 -6.38 -3.73
CA SER A 57 -7.27 -6.14 -3.08
C SER A 57 -7.29 -6.69 -1.66
N LYS A 58 -8.20 -6.14 -0.85
CA LYS A 58 -8.47 -6.66 0.51
C LYS A 58 -8.94 -8.13 0.46
N SER A 59 -9.72 -8.51 -0.55
CA SER A 59 -10.21 -9.88 -0.72
C SER A 59 -9.07 -10.88 -0.94
N CYS A 60 -8.06 -10.53 -1.77
CA CYS A 60 -6.88 -11.37 -1.96
C CYS A 60 -6.08 -11.53 -0.65
N LYS A 61 -5.94 -10.47 0.15
CA LYS A 61 -5.34 -10.57 1.49
C LYS A 61 -6.10 -11.53 2.41
N VAL A 62 -7.43 -11.45 2.41
CA VAL A 62 -8.29 -12.32 3.24
C VAL A 62 -8.12 -13.78 2.83
N GLU A 63 -8.14 -14.07 1.52
CA GLU A 63 -7.94 -15.43 1.01
C GLU A 63 -6.55 -15.97 1.35
N PHE A 64 -5.51 -15.15 1.17
CA PHE A 64 -4.15 -15.52 1.57
C PHE A 64 -4.05 -15.89 3.05
N LYS A 65 -4.71 -15.13 3.95
CA LYS A 65 -4.67 -15.39 5.39
C LYS A 65 -5.33 -16.72 5.79
N LYS A 66 -6.28 -17.25 5.00
CA LYS A 66 -6.91 -18.56 5.29
C LYS A 66 -5.93 -19.72 5.15
N SER A 67 -4.97 -19.64 4.22
CA SER A 67 -4.04 -20.72 3.92
C SER A 67 -2.72 -20.22 3.31
N PRO A 68 -1.94 -19.38 4.01
CA PRO A 68 -0.78 -18.68 3.43
C PRO A 68 0.28 -19.65 2.90
N LYS A 69 0.46 -20.80 3.57
CA LYS A 69 1.38 -21.86 3.16
C LYS A 69 1.10 -22.42 1.75
N LYS A 70 -0.15 -22.34 1.25
CA LYS A 70 -0.52 -22.79 -0.11
C LYS A 70 0.00 -21.85 -1.20
N TYR A 71 0.11 -20.55 -0.90
CA TYR A 71 0.44 -19.51 -1.87
C TYR A 71 1.90 -19.08 -1.82
N VAL A 72 2.59 -19.37 -0.71
CA VAL A 72 4.02 -19.11 -0.57
C VAL A 72 4.80 -20.26 -1.21
N LYS A 73 5.37 -20.02 -2.39
CA LYS A 73 6.37 -20.94 -2.97
C LYS A 73 7.59 -20.97 -2.06
N LYS A 74 8.04 -22.17 -1.69
CA LYS A 74 9.37 -22.34 -1.07
C LYS A 74 10.39 -21.96 -2.15
N LYS A 75 11.15 -20.90 -1.90
CA LYS A 75 12.42 -20.68 -2.61
C LYS A 75 13.48 -21.58 -1.99
#